data_AF-A0A2T2U3U1-F1
#
_entry.id   AF-A0A2T2U3U1-F1
#
_cell.length_a   1.000
_cell.length_b   1.000
_cell.length_c   1.000
_cell.angle_alpha   90.00
_cell.angle_beta   90.00
_cell.angle_gamma   90.00
#
_symmetry.space_group_name_H-M   'P 1'
#
loop_
_entity.id
_entity.type
_entity.pdbx_description
1 polymer ?
#
loop_
_entity_poly.entity_id
_entity_poly.type
_entity_poly.pdbx_seq_one_letter_code
_entity_poly.pdbx_strand_id
1 'polypeptide(L)'
;MRTVLTALGDLMIDADPERRIELRNFGVFEVKKTKAKPKARNPRTNETVFIPSRRKTHFKPSKRLKEALQVPLRELGYAIPEGSADAHLEDVPLDVVAADGTRLQQDGEAVDGEALDGEAVAREAEEVAEPKRETQAA
;
A
#
# COMPACT_ATOMS: atom_id res chain seq x y z
N MET A 1 -27.40 1.30 7.04
CA MET A 1 -26.06 1.84 6.71
C MET A 1 -26.07 3.30 6.22
N ARG A 2 -27.17 3.82 5.66
CA ARG A 2 -27.27 5.22 5.19
C ARG A 2 -27.04 6.30 6.28
N THR A 3 -27.49 6.05 7.51
CA THR A 3 -27.48 7.04 8.60
C THR A 3 -26.09 7.53 9.03
N VAL A 4 -25.10 6.64 9.08
CA VAL A 4 -23.76 6.99 9.58
C VAL A 4 -23.05 7.95 8.63
N LEU A 5 -23.13 7.69 7.32
CA LEU A 5 -22.50 8.55 6.31
C LEU A 5 -23.20 9.90 6.20
N THR A 6 -24.54 9.93 6.33
CA THR A 6 -25.30 11.18 6.42
C THR A 6 -24.85 12.01 7.62
N ALA A 7 -24.80 11.41 8.81
CA ALA A 7 -24.36 12.11 10.02
C ALA A 7 -22.91 12.63 9.89
N LEU A 8 -21.99 11.86 9.31
CA LEU A 8 -20.63 12.33 9.04
C LEU A 8 -20.63 13.54 8.11
N GLY A 9 -21.44 13.51 7.04
CA GLY A 9 -21.61 14.61 6.11
C GLY A 9 -22.14 15.87 6.79
N ASP A 10 -23.21 15.73 7.58
CA ASP A 10 -23.85 16.83 8.32
C ASP A 10 -22.85 17.46 9.31
N LEU A 11 -22.11 16.63 10.06
CA LEU A 11 -21.07 17.10 10.97
C LEU A 11 -20.00 17.92 10.22
N MET A 12 -19.62 17.54 9.00
CA MET A 12 -18.67 18.30 8.19
C MET A 12 -19.27 19.60 7.63
N ILE A 13 -20.54 19.61 7.25
CA ILE A 13 -21.25 20.81 6.75
C ILE A 13 -21.37 21.85 7.87
N ASP A 14 -21.72 21.41 9.07
CA ASP A 14 -21.90 22.23 10.29
C ASP A 14 -20.58 22.73 10.89
N ALA A 15 -19.44 22.42 10.28
CA ALA A 15 -18.13 22.87 10.77
C ALA A 15 -18.00 24.41 10.75
N ASP A 16 -17.86 25.03 11.91
CA ASP A 16 -17.67 26.48 12.03
C ASP A 16 -16.36 26.85 12.77
N PRO A 17 -15.34 27.39 12.07
CA PRO A 17 -15.08 27.30 10.63
C PRO A 17 -14.37 26.00 10.23
N GLU A 18 -13.87 25.24 11.21
CA GLU A 18 -13.05 24.04 11.04
C GLU A 18 -13.56 22.91 11.92
N ARG A 19 -13.36 21.67 11.47
CA ARG A 19 -13.75 20.48 12.24
C ARG A 19 -12.84 19.32 11.89
N ARG A 20 -12.43 18.56 12.91
CA ARG A 20 -11.63 17.34 12.76
C ARG A 20 -12.47 16.16 13.26
N ILE A 21 -12.63 15.15 12.42
CA ILE A 21 -13.37 13.92 12.73
C ILE A 21 -12.42 12.75 12.50
N GLU A 22 -12.09 12.04 13.57
CA GLU A 22 -11.18 10.89 13.52
C GLU A 22 -11.96 9.58 13.59
N LEU A 23 -11.75 8.73 12.58
CA LEU A 23 -12.21 7.35 12.59
C LEU A 23 -10.97 6.47 12.79
N ARG A 24 -10.81 5.93 14.00
CA ARG A 24 -9.67 5.07 14.36
C ARG A 24 -9.52 3.93 13.35
N ASN A 25 -8.27 3.62 13.01
CA ASN A 25 -7.87 2.63 12.00
C ASN A 25 -8.29 2.95 10.55
N PHE A 26 -9.12 3.96 10.31
CA PHE A 26 -9.56 4.36 8.98
C PHE A 26 -8.89 5.63 8.47
N GLY A 27 -8.96 6.71 9.25
CA GLY A 27 -8.37 7.98 8.88
C GLY A 27 -9.01 9.18 9.55
N VAL A 28 -8.68 10.37 9.06
CA VAL A 28 -9.13 11.64 9.63
C VAL A 28 -9.75 12.49 8.54
N PHE A 29 -10.97 12.95 8.76
CA PHE A 29 -11.62 13.99 7.98
C PHE A 29 -11.39 15.34 8.62
N GLU A 30 -10.93 16.31 7.85
CA GLU A 30 -10.65 17.68 8.30
C GLU A 30 -11.39 18.66 7.40
N VAL A 31 -12.12 19.60 8.00
CA VAL A 31 -12.61 20.81 7.34
C VAL A 31 -11.66 21.95 7.70
N LYS A 32 -11.08 22.59 6.68
CA LYS A 32 -10.04 23.62 6.83
C LYS A 32 -10.39 24.87 6.04
N LYS A 33 -9.94 26.03 6.53
CA LYS A 33 -9.96 27.26 5.74
C LYS A 33 -8.92 27.20 4.62
N THR A 34 -9.28 27.65 3.43
CA THR A 34 -8.36 27.92 2.34
C THR A 34 -8.14 29.41 2.20
N LYS A 35 -6.90 29.83 1.95
CA LYS A 35 -6.56 31.22 1.67
C LYS A 35 -7.15 31.65 0.33
N ALA A 36 -7.57 32.92 0.25
CA ALA A 36 -7.96 33.55 -1.02
C ALA A 36 -6.82 33.42 -2.04
N LYS A 37 -7.20 33.16 -3.29
CA LYS A 37 -6.27 33.08 -4.41
C LYS A 37 -6.55 34.25 -5.36
N PRO A 38 -5.78 35.35 -5.28
CA PRO A 38 -6.05 36.56 -6.05
C PRO A 38 -5.63 36.48 -7.53
N LYS A 39 -4.82 35.49 -7.90
CA LYS A 39 -4.28 35.32 -9.27
C LYS A 39 -4.68 33.98 -9.89
N ALA A 40 -5.93 33.56 -9.74
CA ALA A 40 -6.41 32.41 -10.48
C ALA A 40 -6.65 32.83 -11.94
N ARG A 41 -6.24 32.01 -12.92
CA ARG A 41 -6.54 32.25 -14.34
C ARG A 41 -7.67 31.35 -14.79
N ASN A 42 -8.61 31.89 -15.56
CA ASN A 42 -9.59 31.06 -16.24
C ASN A 42 -8.89 30.30 -17.39
N PRO A 43 -8.87 28.95 -17.40
CA PRO A 43 -8.19 28.19 -18.45
C PRO A 43 -8.81 28.40 -19.85
N ARG A 44 -10.07 28.86 -19.93
CA ARG A 44 -10.75 29.11 -21.21
C ARG A 44 -10.52 30.53 -21.76
N THR A 45 -10.41 31.55 -20.90
CA THR A 45 -10.32 32.97 -21.33
C THR A 45 -9.00 33.65 -20.96
N ASN A 46 -8.16 33.00 -20.14
CA ASN A 46 -6.89 33.50 -19.63
C ASN A 46 -6.96 34.77 -18.76
N GLU A 47 -8.17 35.22 -18.43
CA GLU A 47 -8.42 36.36 -17.55
C GLU A 47 -8.12 36.02 -16.08
N THR A 48 -7.74 37.04 -15.31
CA THR A 48 -7.48 36.89 -13.88
C THR A 48 -8.79 36.96 -13.10
N VAL A 49 -9.11 35.90 -12.38
CA VAL A 49 -10.29 35.77 -11.52
C VAL A 49 -9.86 35.75 -10.06
N PHE A 50 -10.56 36.52 -9.23
CA PHE A 50 -10.37 36.54 -7.79
C PHE A 50 -11.19 35.42 -7.13
N ILE A 51 -10.54 34.50 -6.43
CA ILE A 51 -11.21 33.43 -5.69
C ILE A 51 -11.19 33.76 -4.19
N PRO A 52 -12.36 33.96 -3.54
CA PRO A 52 -12.42 34.25 -2.12
C PRO A 52 -11.98 33.05 -1.26
N SER A 53 -11.61 33.35 -0.01
CA SER A 53 -11.35 32.32 1.00
C SER A 53 -12.61 31.49 1.24
N ARG A 54 -12.46 30.17 1.30
CA ARG A 54 -13.57 29.22 1.53
C ARG A 54 -13.11 28.03 2.37
N ARG A 55 -14.06 27.25 2.89
CA ARG A 55 -13.76 25.96 3.54
C ARG A 55 -13.46 24.90 2.48
N LYS A 56 -12.57 23.97 2.80
CA LYS A 56 -12.31 22.75 2.01
C LYS A 56 -12.25 21.54 2.92
N THR A 57 -12.65 20.39 2.40
CA THR A 57 -12.49 19.11 3.07
C THR A 57 -11.14 18.50 2.73
N HIS A 58 -10.60 17.70 3.65
CA HIS A 58 -9.37 16.96 3.46
C HIS A 58 -9.48 15.63 4.21
N PHE A 59 -9.21 14.52 3.52
CA PHE A 59 -9.17 13.20 4.15
C PHE A 59 -7.72 12.73 4.25
N LYS A 60 -7.31 12.32 5.44
CA LYS A 60 -6.01 11.70 5.71
C LYS A 60 -6.25 10.21 5.98
N PRO A 61 -5.94 9.30 5.04
CA PRO A 61 -6.07 7.88 5.29
C PRO A 61 -5.09 7.42 6.37
N SER A 62 -5.47 6.41 7.14
CA SER A 62 -4.64 5.81 8.19
C SER A 62 -3.39 5.15 7.60
N LYS A 63 -2.38 4.94 8.45
CA LYS A 63 -1.14 4.23 8.08
C LYS A 63 -1.45 2.85 7.50
N ARG A 64 -2.26 2.06 8.21
CA ARG A 64 -2.72 0.73 7.77
C ARG A 64 -3.38 0.77 6.39
N LEU A 65 -4.26 1.73 6.14
CA LEU A 65 -4.96 1.83 4.86
C LEU A 65 -3.98 2.20 3.73
N LYS A 66 -3.03 3.11 4.00
CA LYS A 66 -1.99 3.47 3.01
C LYS A 66 -1.10 2.28 2.66
N GLU A 67 -0.59 1.59 3.68
CA GLU A 67 0.31 0.45 3.48
C GLU A 67 -0.35 -0.67 2.69
N ALA A 68 -1.60 -1.01 3.02
CA ALA A 68 -2.35 -2.04 2.30
C ALA A 68 -2.62 -1.68 0.82
N LEU A 69 -2.70 -0.39 0.49
CA LEU A 69 -3.00 0.08 -0.87
C LEU A 69 -1.76 0.48 -1.67
N GLN A 70 -0.58 0.54 -1.05
CA GLN A 70 0.68 0.87 -1.70
C GLN A 70 1.43 -0.35 -2.24
N VAL A 71 0.89 -1.55 -2.05
CA VAL A 71 1.43 -2.78 -2.63
C VAL A 71 1.40 -2.67 -4.16
N PRO A 72 2.53 -2.90 -4.86
CA PRO A 72 2.58 -2.88 -6.31
C PRO A 72 1.56 -3.83 -6.94
N LEU A 73 0.94 -3.39 -8.05
CA LEU A 73 -0.06 -4.19 -8.76
C LEU A 73 0.48 -5.55 -9.20
N ARG A 74 1.78 -5.63 -9.52
CA ARG A 74 2.49 -6.87 -9.88
C ARG A 74 2.44 -7.90 -8.77
N GLU A 75 2.71 -7.48 -7.54
CA GLU A 75 2.70 -8.36 -6.36
C GLU A 75 1.29 -8.88 -6.03
N LEU A 76 0.26 -8.14 -6.47
CA LEU A 76 -1.14 -8.51 -6.31
C LEU A 76 -1.70 -9.32 -7.49
N GLY A 77 -0.90 -9.58 -8.53
CA GLY A 77 -1.32 -10.29 -9.74
C GLY A 77 -2.29 -9.51 -10.64
N TYR A 78 -2.36 -8.18 -10.50
CA TYR A 78 -3.15 -7.34 -11.41
C TYR A 78 -2.36 -6.99 -12.67
N ALA A 79 -3.08 -6.75 -13.77
CA ALA A 79 -2.47 -6.27 -15.00
C ALA A 79 -1.77 -4.91 -14.78
N ILE A 80 -0.53 -4.82 -15.26
CA ILE A 80 0.28 -3.59 -15.15
C ILE A 80 -0.12 -2.62 -16.27
N PRO A 81 -0.49 -1.38 -15.94
CA PRO A 81 -0.83 -0.39 -16.96
C PRO A 81 0.40 0.04 -17.75
N GLU A 82 0.18 0.36 -19.04
CA GLU A 82 1.24 0.89 -19.91
C GLU A 82 1.81 2.20 -19.35
N GLY A 83 3.14 2.33 -19.34
CA GLY A 83 3.85 3.46 -18.76
C GLY A 83 4.11 3.37 -17.25
N SER A 84 3.74 2.26 -16.61
CA SER A 84 4.19 1.98 -15.24
C SER A 84 5.69 1.66 -15.21
N ALA A 85 6.38 2.07 -14.14
CA ALA A 85 7.83 1.88 -14.02
C ALA A 85 8.23 0.38 -14.01
N ASP A 86 7.34 -0.46 -13.53
CA ASP A 86 7.45 -1.91 -13.48
C ASP A 86 7.01 -2.62 -14.77
N ALA A 87 6.54 -1.88 -15.80
CA ALA A 87 6.17 -2.46 -17.10
C ALA A 87 7.36 -3.01 -17.89
N HIS A 88 8.58 -2.54 -17.60
CA HIS A 88 9.82 -2.98 -18.25
C HIS A 88 10.58 -4.07 -17.48
N LEU A 89 10.09 -4.44 -16.29
CA LEU A 89 10.65 -5.57 -15.55
C LEU A 89 10.17 -6.84 -16.24
N GLU A 90 11.12 -7.72 -16.60
CA GLU A 90 10.82 -9.02 -17.18
C GLU A 90 9.77 -9.73 -16.32
N ASP A 91 8.78 -10.35 -16.96
CA ASP A 91 7.78 -11.17 -16.30
C ASP A 91 8.44 -12.46 -15.82
N VAL A 92 9.23 -12.37 -14.76
CA VAL A 92 9.55 -13.53 -13.94
C VAL A 92 8.23 -13.92 -13.30
N PRO A 93 7.68 -15.10 -13.62
CA PRO A 93 6.46 -15.55 -12.96
C PRO A 93 6.75 -15.60 -11.47
N LEU A 94 6.05 -14.78 -10.67
CA LEU A 94 5.97 -15.06 -9.25
C LEU A 94 5.32 -16.43 -9.17
N ASP A 95 6.03 -17.38 -8.55
CA ASP A 95 5.46 -18.68 -8.22
C ASP A 95 4.06 -18.47 -7.67
N VAL A 96 3.05 -19.01 -8.36
CA VAL A 96 1.67 -18.83 -7.95
C VAL A 96 1.50 -19.65 -6.68
N VAL A 97 1.64 -18.99 -5.54
CA VAL A 97 1.35 -19.57 -4.23
C VAL A 97 -0.13 -19.35 -4.00
N ALA A 98 -0.90 -20.44 -3.97
CA ALA A 98 -2.29 -20.40 -3.57
C ALA A 98 -2.42 -19.84 -2.14
N ALA A 99 -3.59 -19.29 -1.80
CA ALA A 99 -3.84 -18.65 -0.50
C ALA A 99 -3.60 -19.57 0.72
N ASP A 100 -3.48 -20.89 0.50
CA ASP A 100 -3.17 -21.93 1.46
C ASP A 100 -1.66 -22.30 1.54
N GLY A 101 -0.80 -21.60 0.81
CA GLY A 101 0.65 -21.85 0.78
C GLY A 101 1.08 -22.89 -0.27
N THR A 102 0.16 -23.42 -1.07
CA THR A 102 0.49 -24.45 -2.06
C THR A 102 1.06 -23.82 -3.34
N ARG A 103 2.24 -24.26 -3.78
CA ARG A 103 2.89 -23.83 -5.03
C ARG A 103 2.30 -24.61 -6.20
N LEU A 104 1.64 -23.94 -7.14
CA LEU A 104 1.11 -24.58 -8.34
C LEU A 104 2.13 -24.49 -9.47
N GLN A 105 2.66 -25.64 -9.90
CA GLN A 105 3.47 -25.76 -11.11
C GLN A 105 2.55 -25.65 -12.33
N GLN A 106 2.92 -24.86 -13.34
CA GLN A 106 2.20 -24.78 -14.60
C GLN A 106 2.66 -25.93 -15.52
N ASP A 107 1.79 -26.91 -15.68
CA ASP A 107 1.86 -28.10 -16.55
C ASP A 107 2.30 -27.76 -17.99
N GLY A 108 3.07 -28.58 -18.72
CA GLY A 108 3.57 -29.91 -18.44
C GLY A 108 4.41 -30.46 -19.59
N GLU A 109 5.39 -31.29 -19.24
CA GLU A 109 6.01 -32.28 -20.12
C GLU A 109 6.42 -33.45 -19.22
N ALA A 110 5.97 -34.66 -19.56
CA ALA A 110 6.38 -35.86 -18.85
C ALA A 110 7.84 -36.16 -19.22
N VAL A 111 8.74 -36.11 -18.24
CA VAL A 111 10.06 -36.72 -18.37
C VAL A 111 10.04 -38.07 -17.66
N ASP A 112 10.25 -39.12 -18.45
CA ASP A 112 10.38 -40.48 -17.99
C ASP A 112 11.55 -40.62 -17.00
N GLY A 113 11.25 -41.08 -15.79
CA GLY A 113 12.09 -41.89 -14.90
C GLY A 113 13.48 -41.41 -14.49
N GLU A 114 13.66 -41.09 -13.21
CA GLU A 114 14.58 -41.84 -12.34
C GLU A 114 14.18 -41.62 -10.87
N ALA A 115 13.94 -42.72 -10.15
CA ALA A 115 13.74 -42.67 -8.72
C ALA A 115 15.07 -42.26 -8.06
N LEU A 116 15.06 -41.20 -7.25
CA LEU A 116 16.21 -40.89 -6.39
C LEU A 116 15.88 -41.32 -4.96
N ASP A 117 16.57 -42.39 -4.62
CA ASP A 117 16.64 -43.15 -3.39
C ASP A 117 16.87 -42.25 -2.17
N GLY A 118 16.03 -42.42 -1.16
CA GLY A 118 16.11 -41.68 0.09
C GLY A 118 17.24 -42.18 0.97
N GLU A 119 18.42 -41.57 0.86
CA GLU A 119 19.46 -41.65 1.90
C GLU A 119 20.50 -40.51 1.79
N ALA A 120 20.10 -39.26 2.04
CA ALA A 120 21.06 -38.15 2.16
C ALA A 120 20.52 -36.92 2.92
N VAL A 121 19.91 -37.11 4.10
CA VAL A 121 19.64 -36.01 5.04
C VAL A 121 20.03 -36.42 6.45
N ALA A 122 21.29 -36.80 6.63
CA ALA A 122 21.91 -36.97 7.93
C ALA A 122 23.41 -36.72 7.78
N ARG A 123 23.84 -35.50 8.14
CA ARG A 123 25.21 -35.02 8.44
C ARG A 123 25.45 -33.64 7.82
N GLU A 124 24.87 -32.59 8.38
CA GLU A 124 25.42 -31.21 8.35
C GLU A 124 24.74 -30.37 9.46
N ALA A 125 24.65 -30.90 10.68
CA ALA A 125 24.08 -30.18 11.83
C ALA A 125 24.94 -30.24 13.11
N GLU A 126 26.22 -30.60 13.00
CA GLU A 126 27.12 -30.71 14.16
C GLU A 126 28.51 -30.13 13.86
N GLU A 127 28.59 -28.83 13.60
CA GLU A 127 29.78 -27.98 13.79
C GLU A 127 29.24 -26.55 13.60
N VAL A 128 29.00 -25.75 14.62
CA VAL A 128 29.99 -24.93 15.32
C VAL A 128 29.34 -24.47 16.63
N ALA A 129 29.78 -25.04 17.74
CA ALA A 129 29.51 -24.56 19.08
C ALA A 129 30.81 -24.01 19.70
N GLU A 130 30.77 -22.71 20.06
CA GLU A 130 31.49 -22.05 21.16
C GLU A 130 33.00 -21.70 21.04
N PRO A 131 33.57 -20.81 21.91
CA PRO A 131 32.97 -19.91 22.92
C PRO A 131 33.46 -18.44 22.94
N LYS A 132 32.78 -17.67 23.80
CA LYS A 132 33.06 -16.31 24.32
C LYS A 132 34.54 -16.02 24.68
N ARG A 133 34.95 -14.77 24.46
CA ARG A 133 35.90 -14.06 25.35
C ARG A 133 35.42 -12.65 25.66
N GLU A 134 35.22 -12.42 26.96
CA GLU A 134 35.25 -11.11 27.61
C GLU A 134 36.63 -10.46 27.41
N THR A 135 36.64 -9.14 27.24
CA THR A 135 37.74 -8.32 27.75
C THR A 135 37.20 -7.06 28.41
N GLN A 136 37.86 -6.76 29.52
CA GLN A 136 37.52 -5.89 30.63
C GLN A 136 37.66 -4.39 30.33
N ALA A 137 37.05 -3.62 31.23
CA ALA A 137 37.13 -2.17 31.41
C ALA A 137 38.54 -1.59 31.54
N ALA A 138 38.65 -0.31 31.17
CA ALA A 138 39.37 0.73 31.93
C ALA A 138 38.67 2.07 31.68
#